data_AF-A0A6B3H8G2-F1
#
_entry.id   AF-A0A6B3H8G2-F1
#
_cell.length_a   1.000
_cell.length_b   1.000
_cell.length_c   1.000
_cell.angle_alpha   90.00
_cell.angle_beta   90.00
_cell.angle_gamma   90.00
#
_symmetry.space_group_name_H-M   'P 1'
#
loop_
_entity.id
_entity.type
_entity.pdbx_description
1 polymer ?
#
loop_
_entity_poly.entity_id
_entity_poly.type
_entity_poly.pdbx_seq_one_letter_code
_entity_poly.pdbx_strand_id
1 'polypeptide(L)'
;QGTAAARTLLLGEAAPVFEEVPSFWSDFHGVRLRSVGLPGLADTAKVHECDRDARRLEVSYHLGGRPVGALTIGRTSRLAAYRR
;
A
#
# COMPACT_ATOMS: atom_id res chain seq x y z
N GLN A 1 -4.27 11.74 6.83
CA GLN A 1 -5.40 11.92 7.78
C GLN A 1 -5.46 13.28 8.49
N GLY A 2 -4.39 13.79 9.13
CA GLY A 2 -4.44 15.09 9.84
C GLY A 2 -4.95 16.27 8.99
N THR A 3 -4.52 16.37 7.73
CA THR A 3 -5.02 17.38 6.78
C THR A 3 -6.51 17.26 6.49
N ALA A 4 -7.05 16.04 6.39
CA ALA A 4 -8.48 15.82 6.13
C ALA A 4 -9.34 16.24 7.33
N ALA A 5 -8.89 15.92 8.55
CA ALA A 5 -9.53 16.40 9.76
C ALA A 5 -9.53 17.94 9.83
N ALA A 6 -8.39 18.58 9.55
CA ALA A 6 -8.31 20.04 9.50
C ALA A 6 -9.23 20.65 8.44
N ARG A 7 -9.34 20.06 7.24
CA ARG A 7 -10.29 20.50 6.20
C ARG A 7 -11.73 20.35 6.63
N THR A 8 -12.08 19.25 7.29
CA THR A 8 -13.43 19.02 7.83
C THR A 8 -13.80 20.09 8.85
N LEU A 9 -12.87 20.44 9.74
CA LEU A 9 -13.05 21.50 10.73
C LEU A 9 -13.23 22.89 10.08
N LEU A 10 -12.52 23.18 8.99
CA LEU A 10 -12.54 24.49 8.33
C LEU A 10 -13.68 24.67 7.31
N LEU A 11 -14.11 23.58 6.65
CA LEU A 11 -15.02 23.62 5.50
C LEU A 11 -16.38 22.95 5.78
N GLY A 12 -16.53 22.23 6.89
CA GLY A 12 -17.75 21.50 7.21
C GLY A 12 -18.15 20.52 6.10
N GLU A 13 -19.42 20.56 5.69
CA GLU A 13 -19.99 19.74 4.61
C GLU A 13 -19.31 19.95 3.25
N ALA A 14 -18.58 21.06 3.05
CA ALA A 14 -17.83 21.30 1.81
C ALA A 14 -16.44 20.63 1.81
N ALA A 15 -16.06 19.93 2.88
CA ALA A 15 -14.78 19.23 2.93
C ALA A 15 -14.74 18.03 1.96
N PRO A 16 -13.62 17.81 1.25
CA PRO A 16 -13.48 16.66 0.37
C PRO A 16 -13.44 15.35 1.15
N VAL A 17 -14.01 14.28 0.57
CA VAL A 17 -13.99 12.92 1.13
C VAL A 17 -12.53 12.45 1.31
N PHE A 18 -12.28 11.77 2.42
CA PHE A 18 -10.97 11.16 2.69
C PHE A 18 -10.86 9.81 1.99
N GLU A 19 -10.14 9.78 0.86
CA GLU A 19 -9.98 8.58 0.00
C GLU A 19 -8.51 8.15 -0.14
N GLU A 20 -7.63 8.61 0.76
CA GLU A 20 -6.20 8.29 0.67
C GLU A 20 -5.95 6.80 0.93
N VAL A 21 -5.26 6.15 0.00
CA VAL A 21 -4.87 4.73 0.12
C VAL A 21 -3.82 4.58 1.23
N PRO A 22 -4.07 3.76 2.28
CA PRO A 22 -3.11 3.55 3.35
C PRO A 22 -1.76 3.04 2.82
N SER A 23 -0.66 3.47 3.44
CA SER A 23 0.66 2.96 3.10
C SER A 23 1.51 2.78 4.35
N PHE A 24 2.40 1.79 4.29
CA PHE A 24 3.32 1.46 5.36
C PHE A 24 4.70 1.20 4.77
N TRP A 25 5.73 1.47 5.57
CA TRP A 25 7.09 1.14 5.21
C TRP A 25 7.91 0.74 6.42
N SER A 26 8.92 -0.09 6.17
CA SER A 26 9.92 -0.43 7.16
C SER A 26 11.25 -0.68 6.47
N ASP A 27 12.34 -0.35 7.16
CA ASP A 27 13.69 -0.69 6.76
C ASP A 27 14.28 -1.58 7.86
N PHE A 28 14.51 -2.85 7.56
CA PHE A 28 14.92 -3.87 8.54
C PHE A 28 16.11 -4.67 8.01
N HIS A 29 17.23 -4.69 8.75
CA HIS A 29 18.49 -5.35 8.34
C HIS A 29 18.94 -5.05 6.89
N GLY A 30 18.82 -3.80 6.45
CA GLY A 30 19.19 -3.37 5.10
C GLY A 30 18.18 -3.73 4.01
N VAL A 31 17.00 -4.23 4.39
CA VAL A 31 15.90 -4.59 3.50
C VAL A 31 14.82 -3.51 3.57
N ARG A 32 14.46 -2.94 2.42
CA ARG A 32 13.45 -1.88 2.32
C ARG A 32 12.11 -2.49 1.95
N LEU A 33 11.20 -2.55 2.91
CA LEU A 33 9.83 -3.03 2.76
C LEU A 33 8.89 -1.85 2.58
N ARG A 34 7.97 -1.97 1.63
CA ARG A 34 6.93 -0.98 1.37
C ARG A 34 5.62 -1.71 1.10
N SER A 35 4.52 -1.20 1.63
CA SER A 35 3.18 -1.75 1.48
C SER A 35 2.18 -0.63 1.20
N VAL A 36 1.18 -0.90 0.35
CA VAL A 36 0.06 0.01 0.09
C VAL A 36 -1.26 -0.75 0.13
N GLY A 37 -2.34 -0.03 0.40
CA GLY A 37 -3.68 -0.57 0.54
C GLY A 37 -3.89 -1.30 1.86
N LEU A 38 -4.76 -2.31 1.83
CA LEU A 38 -5.21 -3.09 2.97
C LEU A 38 -4.92 -4.60 2.75
N PRO A 39 -3.64 -5.03 2.72
CA PRO A 39 -3.28 -6.44 2.55
C PRO A 39 -3.97 -7.39 3.54
N GLY A 40 -4.24 -6.93 4.76
CA GLY A 40 -4.90 -7.73 5.80
C GLY A 40 -6.36 -8.08 5.51
N LEU A 41 -6.99 -7.46 4.51
CA LEU A 41 -8.35 -7.80 4.07
C LEU A 41 -8.38 -8.84 2.95
N ALA A 42 -7.23 -9.23 2.40
CA ALA A 42 -7.18 -10.11 1.25
C ALA A 42 -7.53 -11.56 1.59
N ASP A 43 -8.23 -12.21 0.67
CA ASP A 43 -8.43 -13.66 0.66
C ASP A 43 -7.34 -14.40 -0.13
N THR A 44 -6.65 -13.67 -1.02
CA THR A 44 -5.68 -14.25 -1.95
C THR A 44 -4.44 -13.37 -2.05
N ALA A 45 -3.26 -13.99 -2.06
CA ALA A 45 -1.99 -13.34 -2.36
C ALA A 45 -1.40 -13.90 -3.66
N LYS A 46 -0.95 -13.04 -4.56
CA LYS A 46 -0.27 -13.41 -5.81
C LYS A 46 1.15 -12.89 -5.77
N VAL A 47 2.11 -13.81 -5.90
CA VAL A 47 3.54 -13.49 -5.94
C VAL A 47 3.95 -13.27 -7.39
N HIS A 48 4.48 -12.08 -7.70
CA HIS A 48 4.95 -11.71 -9.05
C HIS A 48 6.47 -11.84 -9.18
N GLU A 49 7.20 -11.61 -8.08
CA GLU A 49 8.65 -11.75 -8.01
C GLU A 49 9.02 -12.30 -6.63
N CYS A 50 9.91 -13.29 -6.57
CA CYS A 50 10.50 -13.80 -5.33
C CYS A 50 11.93 -14.26 -5.62
N ASP A 51 12.90 -13.41 -5.26
CA ASP A 51 14.33 -13.65 -5.44
C ASP A 51 15.04 -13.40 -4.11
N ARG A 52 15.43 -14.49 -3.46
CA ARG A 52 16.02 -14.44 -2.11
C ARG A 52 17.45 -13.89 -2.14
N ASP A 53 18.22 -14.28 -3.15
CA ASP A 53 19.62 -13.88 -3.29
C ASP A 53 19.73 -12.38 -3.52
N ALA A 54 18.87 -11.85 -4.38
CA ALA A 54 18.81 -10.42 -4.63
C ALA A 54 17.93 -9.64 -3.62
N ARG A 55 17.32 -10.33 -2.64
CA ARG A 55 16.40 -9.77 -1.64
C ARG A 55 15.26 -8.96 -2.26
N ARG A 56 14.54 -9.58 -3.19
CA ARG A 56 13.41 -8.98 -3.91
C ARG A 56 12.14 -9.79 -3.74
N LEU A 57 11.05 -9.07 -3.54
CA LEU A 57 9.73 -9.64 -3.42
C LEU A 57 8.72 -8.65 -3.99
N GLU A 58 7.75 -9.15 -4.75
CA GLU A 58 6.57 -8.41 -5.16
C GLU A 58 5.33 -9.29 -4.99
N VAL A 59 4.36 -8.79 -4.24
CA VAL A 59 3.11 -9.49 -3.96
C VAL A 59 1.95 -8.52 -4.14
N SER A 60 0.89 -8.96 -4.84
CA SER A 60 -0.41 -8.30 -4.82
C SER A 60 -1.39 -9.09 -3.97
N TYR A 61 -2.21 -8.36 -3.23
CA TYR A 61 -3.22 -8.89 -2.32
C TYR A 61 -4.59 -8.59 -2.90
N HIS A 62 -5.46 -9.59 -2.94
CA HIS A 62 -6.77 -9.52 -3.57
C HIS A 62 -7.88 -9.99 -2.62
N LEU A 63 -9.05 -9.38 -2.75
CA LEU A 63 -10.30 -9.80 -2.10
C LEU A 63 -11.36 -9.97 -3.18
N GLY A 64 -11.94 -11.16 -3.31
CA GLY A 64 -12.88 -11.49 -4.39
C GLY A 64 -12.28 -11.24 -5.78
N GLY A 65 -10.97 -11.47 -5.93
CA GLY A 65 -10.21 -11.22 -7.16
C GLY A 65 -9.83 -9.76 -7.43
N ARG A 66 -10.36 -8.78 -6.69
CA ARG A 66 -10.01 -7.36 -6.83
C ARG A 66 -8.77 -7.00 -6.02
N PRO A 67 -7.81 -6.23 -6.56
CA PRO A 67 -6.63 -5.83 -5.79
C PRO A 67 -7.03 -4.92 -4.64
N VAL A 68 -6.59 -5.26 -3.42
CA VAL A 68 -6.81 -4.47 -2.20
C VAL A 68 -5.52 -4.00 -1.56
N GLY A 69 -4.37 -4.51 -1.99
CA GLY A 69 -3.07 -4.03 -1.54
C GLY A 69 -1.90 -4.64 -2.31
N ALA A 70 -0.71 -4.14 -2.03
CA ALA A 70 0.53 -4.68 -2.58
C ALA A 70 1.70 -4.48 -1.61
N LEU A 71 2.67 -5.38 -1.67
CA LEU A 71 3.90 -5.32 -0.89
C LEU A 71 5.10 -5.53 -1.81
N THR A 72 6.14 -4.72 -1.59
CA THR A 72 7.43 -4.89 -2.26
C THR A 72 8.59 -4.89 -1.28
N ILE A 73 9.62 -5.64 -1.65
CA ILE A 73 10.93 -5.62 -1.02
C ILE A 73 11.97 -5.37 -2.11
N GLY A 74 12.86 -4.40 -1.90
CA GLY A 74 13.96 -4.12 -2.85
C GLY A 74 13.52 -3.57 -4.22
N ARG A 75 12.23 -3.23 -4.37
CA ARG A 75 11.58 -2.79 -5.63
C ARG A 75 10.56 -1.67 -5.40
N THR A 76 10.94 -0.66 -4.61
CA THR A 76 10.03 0.41 -4.14
C THR A 76 9.36 1.22 -5.25
N SER A 77 9.93 1.30 -6.45
CA SER A 77 9.36 2.01 -7.60
C SER A 77 8.10 1.37 -8.19
N ARG A 78 7.88 0.07 -7.99
CA ARG A 78 6.71 -0.64 -8.57
C ARG A 78 5.39 -0.40 -7.84
N LEU A 79 5.45 0.09 -6.60
CA LEU A 79 4.24 0.41 -5.82
C LEU A 79 3.43 1.59 -6.37
N ALA A 80 4.02 2.43 -7.23
CA ALA A 80 3.29 3.52 -7.86
C ALA A 80 2.09 3.04 -8.69
N ALA A 81 2.16 1.83 -9.26
CA ALA A 81 1.07 1.23 -10.03
C ALA A 81 -0.13 0.82 -9.16
N TYR A 82 0.06 0.65 -7.85
CA TYR A 82 -0.96 0.16 -6.90
C TYR A 82 -1.58 1.27 -6.04
N ARG A 83 -1.25 2.55 -6.28
CA ARG A 83 -1.77 3.71 -5.52
C ARG A 83 -3.01 4.37 -6.14
N ARG A 84 -3.66 3.72 -7.11
CA ARG A 84 -4.86 4.24 -7.78
C ARG A 84 -6.09 3.46 -7.34
#